data_AF-A0A3A4R7N3-F1
#
_entry.id   AF-A0A3A4R7N3-F1
#
_cell.length_a   1.000
_cell.length_b   1.000
_cell.length_c   1.000
_cell.angle_alpha   90.00
_cell.angle_beta   90.00
_cell.angle_gamma   90.00
#
_symmetry.space_group_name_H-M   'P 1'
#
loop_
_entity.id
_entity.type
_entity.pdbx_description
1 polymer ?
#
loop_
_entity_poly.entity_id
_entity_poly.type
_entity_poly.pdbx_seq_one_letter_code
_entity_poly.pdbx_strand_id
1 'polypeptide(L)'
;FLFKGYELKKYNSDITGTELTTYSDKKFELPIQYFNEKKVTDSVSVPDGYIIPKEWTQIVDILKLHGVVIEEIENAKEYVIERYNFTEVEFSKNSYEGRQTVKTKYESSIDTIKAKVGDYFISTNQRLVPLIVFLMEPKSSDSFLSWGFFNQIFERKEYFEFYSMEPIAKNMFETNEELRNEFLMKLENEEEFRKSAYARLNFFYERSPYFDEKYKIYPILRIINEL
;
A
#
# COMPACT_ATOMS: atom_id res chain seq x y z
N PHE A 1 -34.64 5.10 -15.74
CA PHE A 1 -34.32 6.53 -15.92
C PHE A 1 -34.51 6.86 -17.40
N LEU A 2 -35.12 8.01 -17.72
CA LEU A 2 -35.27 8.41 -19.13
C LEU A 2 -34.02 9.17 -19.56
N PHE A 3 -33.13 8.51 -20.30
CA PHE A 3 -31.91 9.11 -20.81
C PHE A 3 -32.21 9.94 -22.06
N LYS A 4 -31.71 11.18 -22.09
CA LYS A 4 -31.84 12.09 -23.23
C LYS A 4 -30.48 12.19 -23.91
N GLY A 5 -30.42 11.87 -25.20
CA GLY A 5 -29.17 11.80 -25.95
C GLY A 5 -29.30 12.23 -27.40
N TYR A 6 -28.20 12.11 -28.12
CA TYR A 6 -28.09 12.36 -29.55
C TYR A 6 -27.75 11.06 -30.27
N GLU A 7 -28.40 10.78 -31.39
CA GLU A 7 -28.27 9.52 -32.14
C GLU A 7 -26.82 9.29 -32.58
N LEU A 8 -26.30 8.07 -32.33
CA LEU A 8 -24.96 7.65 -32.72
C LEU A 8 -24.93 7.32 -34.22
N LYS A 9 -23.96 7.88 -34.94
CA LYS A 9 -23.63 7.53 -36.32
C LYS A 9 -22.28 6.83 -36.36
N LYS A 10 -22.15 5.82 -37.21
CA LYS A 10 -20.89 5.15 -37.45
C LYS A 10 -20.36 5.47 -38.84
N TYR A 11 -19.05 5.61 -38.97
CA TYR A 11 -18.37 5.79 -40.26
C TYR A 11 -17.02 5.09 -40.25
N ASN A 12 -16.57 4.63 -41.41
CA ASN A 12 -15.24 4.07 -41.58
C ASN A 12 -14.23 5.21 -41.71
N SER A 13 -13.21 5.20 -40.85
CA SER A 13 -12.12 6.16 -40.89
C SER A 13 -10.98 5.60 -41.73
N ASP A 14 -10.64 6.29 -42.81
CA ASP A 14 -9.52 5.90 -43.67
C ASP A 14 -8.16 6.08 -42.97
N ILE A 15 -8.08 6.95 -41.96
CA ILE A 15 -6.85 7.20 -41.20
C ILE A 15 -6.58 6.07 -40.22
N THR A 16 -7.62 5.64 -39.49
CA THR A 16 -7.48 4.60 -38.46
C THR A 16 -7.75 3.20 -38.98
N GLY A 17 -8.38 3.07 -40.16
CA GLY A 17 -8.81 1.80 -40.73
C GLY A 17 -9.94 1.12 -39.94
N THR A 18 -10.63 1.86 -39.07
CA THR A 18 -11.63 1.33 -38.14
C THR A 18 -12.97 2.06 -38.27
N GLU A 19 -14.04 1.38 -37.87
CA GLU A 19 -15.37 2.00 -37.72
C GLU A 19 -15.37 2.89 -36.48
N LEU A 20 -15.51 4.21 -36.67
CA LEU A 20 -15.62 5.19 -35.60
C LEU A 20 -17.08 5.54 -35.35
N THR A 21 -17.41 5.83 -34.10
CA THR A 21 -18.73 6.29 -33.69
C THR A 21 -18.69 7.80 -33.39
N THR A 22 -19.64 8.55 -33.94
CA THR A 22 -19.86 9.99 -33.70
C THR A 22 -21.31 10.26 -33.30
N TYR A 23 -21.61 11.47 -32.83
CA TYR A 23 -22.97 11.92 -32.53
C TYR A 23 -23.55 12.68 -33.72
N SER A 24 -24.86 12.58 -33.92
CA SER A 24 -25.61 13.42 -34.87
C SER A 24 -26.48 14.46 -34.15
N ASP A 25 -27.04 15.42 -34.88
CA ASP A 25 -27.90 16.46 -34.28
C ASP A 25 -29.31 15.97 -33.91
N LYS A 26 -29.63 14.70 -34.19
CA LYS A 26 -30.95 14.11 -33.90
C LYS A 26 -31.03 13.70 -32.44
N LYS A 27 -31.97 14.32 -31.71
CA LYS A 27 -32.25 14.00 -30.30
C LYS A 27 -33.08 12.71 -30.19
N PHE A 28 -32.82 11.92 -29.16
CA PHE A 28 -33.66 10.79 -28.79
C PHE A 28 -33.82 10.70 -27.26
N GLU A 29 -34.85 9.97 -26.84
CA GLU A 29 -35.05 9.58 -25.44
C GLU A 29 -35.15 8.06 -25.36
N LEU A 30 -34.40 7.45 -24.44
CA LEU A 30 -34.37 6.00 -24.25
C LEU A 30 -34.59 5.68 -22.77
N PRO A 31 -35.60 4.86 -22.44
CA PRO A 31 -35.71 4.31 -21.10
C PRO A 31 -34.54 3.35 -20.87
N ILE A 32 -33.63 3.72 -19.98
CA ILE A 32 -32.52 2.87 -19.56
C ILE A 32 -32.70 2.39 -18.13
N GLN A 33 -32.19 1.20 -17.86
CA GLN A 33 -32.03 0.71 -16.50
C GLN A 33 -30.99 1.59 -15.79
N TYR A 34 -31.35 2.11 -14.62
CA TYR A 34 -30.47 2.96 -13.83
C TYR A 34 -29.92 2.13 -12.67
N PHE A 35 -28.63 1.78 -12.74
CA PHE A 35 -27.95 1.01 -11.71
C PHE A 35 -27.35 1.98 -10.68
N ASN A 36 -28.13 2.35 -9.67
CA ASN A 36 -27.69 3.21 -8.56
C ASN A 36 -27.46 2.46 -7.24
N GLU A 37 -27.74 1.16 -7.22
CA GLU A 37 -27.47 0.30 -6.07
C GLU A 37 -25.99 -0.09 -6.06
N LYS A 38 -25.32 0.16 -4.92
CA LYS A 38 -23.95 -0.27 -4.68
C LYS A 38 -23.97 -1.41 -3.69
N LYS A 39 -23.40 -2.55 -4.06
CA LYS A 39 -23.14 -3.65 -3.14
C LYS A 39 -21.73 -3.49 -2.58
N VAL A 40 -21.61 -3.42 -1.27
CA VAL A 40 -20.31 -3.39 -0.59
C VAL A 40 -19.61 -4.73 -0.82
N THR A 41 -18.42 -4.69 -1.41
CA THR A 41 -17.59 -5.88 -1.66
C THR A 41 -16.42 -6.02 -0.69
N ASP A 42 -16.01 -4.92 -0.06
CA ASP A 42 -14.97 -4.89 0.98
C ASP A 42 -15.19 -3.66 1.87
N SER A 43 -14.62 -3.67 3.08
CA SER A 43 -14.70 -2.57 4.04
C SER A 43 -13.50 -2.55 4.98
N VAL A 44 -13.31 -1.39 5.60
CA VAL A 44 -12.31 -1.14 6.65
C VAL A 44 -13.02 -0.48 7.82
N SER A 45 -12.58 -0.77 9.05
CA SER A 45 -13.03 -0.02 10.22
C SER A 45 -12.35 1.35 10.25
N VAL A 46 -13.07 2.36 10.71
CA VAL A 46 -12.51 3.71 10.91
C VAL A 46 -11.65 3.66 12.18
N PRO A 47 -10.33 3.99 12.10
CA PRO A 47 -9.47 4.07 13.27
C PRO A 47 -9.72 5.34 14.08
N ASP A 48 -9.12 5.48 15.27
CA ASP A 48 -9.18 6.71 16.07
C ASP A 48 -8.39 7.86 15.42
N GLY A 49 -7.39 7.51 14.61
CA GLY A 49 -6.54 8.46 13.91
C GLY A 49 -5.45 7.80 13.09
N TYR A 50 -4.64 8.65 12.47
CA TYR A 50 -3.44 8.26 11.75
C TYR A 50 -2.25 9.09 12.21
N ILE A 51 -1.06 8.49 12.22
CA ILE A 51 0.21 9.22 12.34
C ILE A 51 0.95 9.10 11.02
N ILE A 52 1.38 10.26 10.52
CA ILE A 52 2.24 10.38 9.34
C ILE A 52 3.63 10.77 9.84
N PRO A 53 4.64 9.91 9.66
CA PRO A 53 6.01 10.25 10.03
C PRO A 53 6.50 11.50 9.29
N LYS A 54 7.33 12.31 9.95
CA LYS A 54 7.79 13.61 9.41
C LYS A 54 8.40 13.53 8.01
N GLU A 55 9.03 12.40 7.66
CA GLU A 55 9.65 12.18 6.36
C GLU A 55 8.64 12.17 5.20
N TRP A 56 7.34 11.98 5.48
CA TRP A 56 6.27 11.95 4.49
C TRP A 56 5.49 13.28 4.39
N THR A 57 6.18 14.40 4.58
CA THR A 57 5.56 15.75 4.54
C THR A 57 4.79 16.02 3.24
N GLN A 58 5.20 15.43 2.10
CA GLN A 58 4.44 15.57 0.84
C GLN A 58 2.98 15.09 0.96
N ILE A 59 2.72 14.03 1.72
CA ILE A 59 1.37 13.50 1.94
C ILE A 59 0.55 14.52 2.75
N VAL A 60 1.17 15.10 3.77
CA VAL A 60 0.58 16.13 4.63
C VAL A 60 0.19 17.36 3.82
N ASP A 61 1.05 17.80 2.90
CA ASP A 61 0.76 18.95 2.03
C ASP A 61 -0.48 18.69 1.16
N ILE A 62 -0.62 17.49 0.59
CA ILE A 62 -1.80 17.12 -0.22
C ILE A 62 -3.06 17.09 0.64
N LEU A 63 -2.99 16.53 1.85
CA LEU A 63 -4.13 16.50 2.76
C LEU A 63 -4.57 17.91 3.18
N LYS A 64 -3.61 18.82 3.42
CA LYS A 64 -3.90 20.23 3.69
C LYS A 64 -4.61 20.91 2.52
N LEU A 65 -4.28 20.58 1.26
CA LEU A 65 -5.00 21.08 0.09
C LEU A 65 -6.47 20.63 0.06
N HIS A 66 -6.78 19.43 0.59
CA HIS A 66 -8.14 18.96 0.78
C HIS A 66 -8.87 19.60 1.98
N GLY A 67 -8.17 20.37 2.81
CA GLY A 67 -8.70 20.98 4.02
C GLY A 67 -8.74 20.05 5.23
N VAL A 68 -7.96 18.97 5.22
CA VAL A 68 -7.83 18.06 6.38
C VAL A 68 -7.14 18.80 7.52
N VAL A 69 -7.69 18.69 8.73
CA VAL A 69 -7.07 19.20 9.95
C VAL A 69 -6.00 18.21 10.40
N ILE A 70 -4.78 18.73 10.59
CA ILE A 70 -3.57 17.96 10.93
C ILE A 70 -2.85 18.70 12.05
N GLU A 71 -2.45 17.97 13.07
CA GLU A 71 -1.70 18.47 14.22
C GLU A 71 -0.26 17.95 14.15
N GLU A 72 0.72 18.75 14.55
CA GLU A 72 2.10 18.26 14.73
C GLU A 72 2.26 17.75 16.17
N ILE A 73 2.91 16.61 16.34
CA ILE A 73 3.12 15.99 17.64
C ILE A 73 4.22 16.76 18.37
N GLU A 74 3.85 17.50 19.41
CA GLU A 74 4.81 18.30 20.20
C GLU A 74 5.47 17.51 21.33
N ASN A 75 4.83 16.43 21.78
CA ASN A 75 5.30 15.59 22.89
C ASN A 75 5.23 14.13 22.50
N ALA A 76 6.28 13.37 22.82
CA ALA A 76 6.30 11.94 22.54
C ALA A 76 5.20 11.23 23.33
N LYS A 77 4.36 10.47 22.62
CA LYS A 77 3.23 9.71 23.16
C LYS A 77 3.26 8.28 22.63
N GLU A 78 2.70 7.36 23.39
CA GLU A 78 2.58 5.95 22.99
C GLU A 78 1.19 5.67 22.44
N TYR A 79 1.15 4.88 21.36
CA TYR A 79 -0.07 4.52 20.66
C TYR A 79 -0.09 3.03 20.39
N VAL A 80 -1.26 2.42 20.53
CA VAL A 80 -1.53 1.10 19.94
C VAL A 80 -1.90 1.32 18.49
N ILE A 81 -1.14 0.71 17.60
CA ILE A 81 -1.33 0.83 16.16
C ILE A 81 -1.62 -0.53 15.52
N GLU A 82 -2.25 -0.48 14.36
CA GLU A 82 -2.25 -1.57 13.41
C GLU A 82 -1.17 -1.29 12.35
N ARG A 83 -0.20 -2.20 12.23
CA ARG A 83 0.88 -2.15 11.26
C ARG A 83 0.54 -3.03 10.06
N TYR A 84 0.87 -2.57 8.85
CA TYR A 84 0.67 -3.32 7.61
C TYR A 84 1.99 -3.72 6.97
N ASN A 85 2.12 -5.02 6.69
CA ASN A 85 3.25 -5.64 5.99
C ASN A 85 2.79 -6.11 4.61
N PHE A 86 3.36 -5.54 3.55
CA PHE A 86 2.91 -5.83 2.18
C PHE A 86 3.50 -7.12 1.62
N THR A 87 2.64 -7.87 0.93
CA THR A 87 2.96 -9.06 0.16
C THR A 87 2.45 -8.91 -1.27
N GLU A 88 2.91 -9.75 -2.20
CA GLU A 88 2.44 -9.74 -3.60
C GLU A 88 2.46 -8.34 -4.26
N VAL A 89 3.57 -7.62 -4.12
CA VAL A 89 3.74 -6.26 -4.67
C VAL A 89 3.92 -6.32 -6.20
N GLU A 90 3.00 -5.69 -6.93
CA GLU A 90 3.00 -5.61 -8.40
C GLU A 90 2.88 -4.15 -8.86
N PHE A 91 3.90 -3.65 -9.57
CA PHE A 91 3.88 -2.32 -10.19
C PHE A 91 3.22 -2.33 -11.56
N SER A 92 2.55 -1.24 -11.91
CA SER A 92 2.07 -1.02 -13.28
C SER A 92 3.23 -0.91 -14.26
N LYS A 93 3.09 -1.56 -15.43
CA LYS A 93 4.10 -1.54 -16.49
C LYS A 93 4.38 -0.14 -17.04
N ASN A 94 3.34 0.70 -17.05
CA ASN A 94 3.43 2.09 -17.51
C ASN A 94 3.27 3.04 -16.33
N SER A 95 3.84 4.23 -16.47
CA SER A 95 3.53 5.33 -15.58
C SER A 95 2.14 5.91 -15.88
N TYR A 96 1.52 6.48 -14.86
CA TYR A 96 0.27 7.22 -14.93
C TYR A 96 0.44 8.50 -14.10
N GLU A 97 0.23 9.67 -14.73
CA GLU A 97 0.41 10.98 -14.10
C GLU A 97 1.76 11.15 -13.35
N GLY A 98 2.83 10.59 -13.92
CA GLY A 98 4.19 10.69 -13.38
C GLY A 98 4.53 9.72 -12.25
N ARG A 99 3.66 8.76 -11.92
CA ARG A 99 3.91 7.71 -10.92
C ARG A 99 3.72 6.32 -11.51
N GLN A 100 4.31 5.30 -10.88
CA GLN A 100 3.96 3.91 -11.13
C GLN A 100 2.97 3.48 -10.06
N THR A 101 1.74 3.17 -10.47
CA THR A 101 0.73 2.62 -9.55
C THR A 101 1.14 1.23 -9.08
N VAL A 102 0.64 0.82 -7.92
CA VAL A 102 1.03 -0.44 -7.29
C VAL A 102 -0.21 -1.18 -6.76
N LYS A 103 -0.19 -2.50 -6.90
CA LYS A 103 -1.13 -3.41 -6.28
C LYS A 103 -0.38 -4.29 -5.29
N THR A 104 -0.98 -4.52 -4.13
CA THR A 104 -0.36 -5.30 -3.06
C THR A 104 -1.44 -6.06 -2.30
N LYS A 105 -1.08 -7.17 -1.68
CA LYS A 105 -1.76 -7.69 -0.50
C LYS A 105 -1.03 -7.23 0.75
N TYR A 106 -1.63 -7.40 1.92
CA TYR A 106 -0.95 -7.16 3.18
C TYR A 106 -1.47 -8.07 4.28
N GLU A 107 -0.60 -8.26 5.27
CA GLU A 107 -0.92 -8.81 6.57
C GLU A 107 -0.88 -7.69 7.60
N SER A 108 -1.72 -7.78 8.62
CA SER A 108 -1.75 -6.79 9.70
C SER A 108 -1.35 -7.39 11.05
N SER A 109 -0.71 -6.57 11.86
CA SER A 109 -0.35 -6.93 13.24
C SER A 109 -0.57 -5.73 14.16
N ILE A 110 -0.87 -6.00 15.42
CA ILE A 110 -0.95 -4.96 16.45
C ILE A 110 0.47 -4.69 16.96
N ASP A 111 0.78 -3.42 17.16
CA ASP A 111 2.08 -2.98 17.67
C ASP A 111 1.90 -1.76 18.58
N THR A 112 2.86 -1.53 19.46
CA THR A 112 2.90 -0.32 20.29
C THR A 112 4.09 0.52 19.85
N ILE A 113 3.82 1.76 19.45
CA ILE A 113 4.85 2.68 19.00
C ILE A 113 4.84 3.95 19.82
N LYS A 114 6.04 4.53 19.98
CA LYS A 114 6.21 5.87 20.53
C LYS A 114 6.35 6.87 19.39
N ALA A 115 5.34 7.72 19.21
CA ALA A 115 5.34 8.75 18.19
C ALA A 115 6.44 9.77 18.47
N LYS A 116 7.13 10.23 17.41
CA LYS A 116 8.23 11.17 17.55
C LYS A 116 7.70 12.60 17.52
N VAL A 117 8.41 13.48 18.21
CA VAL A 117 8.15 14.92 18.10
C VAL A 117 8.38 15.36 16.65
N GLY A 118 7.40 16.05 16.08
CA GLY A 118 7.40 16.50 14.70
C GLY A 118 6.76 15.55 13.69
N ASP A 119 6.32 14.37 14.11
CA ASP A 119 5.37 13.57 13.32
C ASP A 119 4.01 14.26 13.28
N TYR A 120 3.16 13.90 12.33
CA TYR A 120 1.85 14.53 12.16
C TYR A 120 0.73 13.59 12.59
N PHE A 121 -0.19 14.09 13.42
CA PHE A 121 -1.37 13.39 13.86
C PHE A 121 -2.62 13.88 13.12
N ILE A 122 -3.45 12.94 12.70
CA ILE A 122 -4.74 13.20 12.04
C ILE A 122 -5.82 12.44 12.80
N SER A 123 -6.67 13.16 13.52
CA SER A 123 -7.85 12.56 14.14
C SER A 123 -8.90 12.22 13.07
N THR A 124 -9.57 11.08 13.21
CA THR A 124 -10.75 10.75 12.39
C THR A 124 -12.03 11.41 12.89
N ASN A 125 -11.99 12.11 14.03
CA ASN A 125 -13.12 12.90 14.55
C ASN A 125 -13.24 14.25 13.83
N GLN A 126 -13.36 14.21 12.49
CA GLN A 126 -13.54 15.39 11.65
C GLN A 126 -14.39 15.08 10.42
N ARG A 127 -15.00 16.13 9.84
CA ARG A 127 -15.96 16.02 8.72
C ARG A 127 -15.40 15.24 7.51
N LEU A 128 -14.10 15.30 7.27
CA LEU A 128 -13.44 14.70 6.11
C LEU A 128 -13.03 13.23 6.33
N VAL A 129 -13.49 12.57 7.42
CA VAL A 129 -13.13 11.18 7.72
C VAL A 129 -13.27 10.21 6.54
N PRO A 130 -14.32 10.25 5.68
CA PRO A 130 -14.40 9.31 4.57
C PRO A 130 -13.26 9.50 3.56
N LEU A 131 -12.86 10.76 3.31
CA LEU A 131 -11.74 11.07 2.42
C LEU A 131 -10.41 10.64 3.04
N ILE A 132 -10.19 10.91 4.33
CA ILE A 132 -8.97 10.54 5.04
C ILE A 132 -8.78 9.02 4.97
N VAL A 133 -9.80 8.25 5.34
CA VAL A 133 -9.76 6.77 5.29
C VAL A 133 -9.51 6.29 3.86
N PHE A 134 -10.17 6.88 2.85
CA PHE A 134 -10.00 6.49 1.45
C PHE A 134 -8.58 6.75 0.92
N LEU A 135 -7.92 7.81 1.38
CA LEU A 135 -6.56 8.16 0.98
C LEU A 135 -5.50 7.38 1.78
N MET A 136 -5.76 7.09 3.06
CA MET A 136 -4.80 6.46 3.98
C MET A 136 -4.83 4.93 3.97
N GLU A 137 -5.95 4.29 3.65
CA GLU A 137 -6.05 2.83 3.78
C GLU A 137 -5.54 2.09 2.53
N PRO A 138 -4.56 1.18 2.64
CA PRO A 138 -4.01 0.43 1.51
C PRO A 138 -5.04 -0.34 0.67
N LYS A 139 -6.16 -0.74 1.27
CA LYS A 139 -7.26 -1.42 0.59
C LYS A 139 -7.97 -0.53 -0.43
N SER A 140 -7.88 0.79 -0.28
CA SER A 140 -8.51 1.74 -1.20
C SER A 140 -7.76 1.79 -2.52
N SER A 141 -8.50 1.68 -3.63
CA SER A 141 -7.97 1.80 -4.99
C SER A 141 -7.40 3.19 -5.30
N ASP A 142 -7.79 4.21 -4.53
CA ASP A 142 -7.28 5.58 -4.67
C ASP A 142 -6.49 6.04 -3.43
N SER A 143 -5.92 5.08 -2.69
CA SER A 143 -5.00 5.42 -1.61
C SER A 143 -3.72 6.05 -2.13
N PHE A 144 -3.02 6.78 -1.27
CA PHE A 144 -1.67 7.23 -1.54
C PHE A 144 -0.73 6.06 -1.89
N LEU A 145 -0.98 4.88 -1.30
CA LEU A 145 -0.27 3.66 -1.66
C LEU A 145 -0.53 3.26 -3.11
N SER A 146 -1.78 3.04 -3.51
CA SER A 146 -2.11 2.53 -4.85
C SER A 146 -1.64 3.48 -5.96
N TRP A 147 -1.66 4.79 -5.69
CA TRP A 147 -1.14 5.82 -6.59
C TRP A 147 0.39 5.93 -6.62
N GLY A 148 1.08 5.16 -5.79
CA GLY A 148 2.53 5.00 -5.82
C GLY A 148 3.32 6.08 -5.07
N PHE A 149 2.69 6.79 -4.13
CA PHE A 149 3.40 7.79 -3.32
C PHE A 149 4.42 7.17 -2.36
N PHE A 150 4.22 5.89 -2.01
CA PHE A 150 5.10 5.18 -1.09
C PHE A 150 6.02 4.16 -1.78
N ASN A 151 6.21 4.22 -3.11
CA ASN A 151 6.97 3.19 -3.84
C ASN A 151 8.36 2.90 -3.27
N GLN A 152 9.01 3.90 -2.67
CA GLN A 152 10.32 3.75 -2.04
C GLN A 152 10.38 2.72 -0.88
N ILE A 153 9.25 2.33 -0.28
CA ILE A 153 9.23 1.27 0.76
C ILE A 153 9.39 -0.14 0.16
N PHE A 154 9.17 -0.30 -1.14
CA PHE A 154 9.27 -1.57 -1.86
C PHE A 154 10.64 -1.76 -2.51
N GLU A 155 11.51 -0.76 -2.43
CA GLU A 155 12.86 -0.82 -2.96
C GLU A 155 13.80 -1.47 -1.94
N ARG A 156 14.39 -2.60 -2.32
CA ARG A 156 15.43 -3.24 -1.52
C ARG A 156 16.75 -2.49 -1.72
N LYS A 157 17.13 -1.69 -0.74
CA LYS A 157 18.33 -0.84 -0.78
C LYS A 157 19.60 -1.60 -0.39
N GLU A 158 19.46 -2.53 0.55
CA GLU A 158 20.58 -3.28 1.12
C GLU A 158 20.59 -4.73 0.64
N TYR A 159 21.80 -5.26 0.48
CA TYR A 159 22.05 -6.65 0.12
C TYR A 159 23.17 -7.22 0.99
N PHE A 160 23.41 -8.52 0.88
CA PHE A 160 24.51 -9.19 1.57
C PHE A 160 25.43 -9.88 0.57
N GLU A 161 26.71 -9.90 0.92
CA GLU A 161 27.70 -10.75 0.26
C GLU A 161 27.78 -12.10 0.96
N PHE A 162 27.93 -13.18 0.19
CA PHE A 162 27.92 -14.55 0.74
C PHE A 162 28.96 -14.75 1.84
N TYR A 163 30.18 -14.25 1.62
CA TYR A 163 31.29 -14.42 2.58
C TYR A 163 31.05 -13.68 3.89
N SER A 164 30.28 -12.59 3.87
CA SER A 164 29.92 -11.83 5.08
C SER A 164 28.73 -12.47 5.79
N MET A 165 27.76 -12.99 5.03
CA MET A 165 26.53 -13.54 5.58
C MET A 165 26.67 -14.96 6.11
N GLU A 166 27.52 -15.80 5.51
CA GLU A 166 27.72 -17.20 5.95
C GLU A 166 28.07 -17.34 7.43
N PRO A 167 29.07 -16.62 8.00
CA PRO A 167 29.40 -16.78 9.41
C PRO A 167 28.27 -16.29 10.33
N ILE A 168 27.53 -15.27 9.92
CA ILE A 168 26.35 -14.76 10.65
C ILE A 168 25.25 -15.82 10.65
N ALA A 169 24.93 -16.37 9.48
CA ALA A 169 23.91 -17.41 9.31
C ALA A 169 24.25 -18.66 10.12
N LYS A 170 25.53 -19.08 10.13
CA LYS A 170 26.00 -20.19 10.94
C LYS A 170 25.80 -19.93 12.43
N ASN A 171 26.20 -18.76 12.91
CA ASN A 171 25.99 -18.39 14.31
C ASN A 171 24.48 -18.38 14.66
N MET A 172 23.65 -17.73 13.84
CA MET A 172 22.19 -17.70 14.04
C MET A 172 21.58 -19.10 14.08
N PHE A 173 22.03 -20.02 13.21
CA PHE A 173 21.58 -21.41 13.18
C PHE A 173 21.99 -22.20 14.43
N GLU A 174 23.17 -21.94 14.98
CA GLU A 174 23.66 -22.60 16.20
C GLU A 174 22.95 -22.07 17.45
N THR A 175 22.74 -20.75 17.54
CA THR A 175 22.26 -20.08 18.75
C THR A 175 20.74 -19.96 18.86
N ASN A 176 19.99 -19.97 17.76
CA ASN A 176 18.53 -19.82 17.77
C ASN A 176 17.85 -21.11 17.29
N GLU A 177 17.30 -21.88 18.24
CA GLU A 177 16.67 -23.17 17.98
C GLU A 177 15.39 -23.06 17.15
N GLU A 178 14.53 -22.08 17.43
CA GLU A 178 13.27 -21.85 16.70
C GLU A 178 13.57 -21.54 15.23
N LEU A 179 14.51 -20.63 15.00
CA LEU A 179 14.95 -20.25 13.67
C LEU A 179 15.56 -21.43 12.89
N ARG A 180 16.38 -22.24 13.57
CA ARG A 180 16.96 -23.44 13.00
C ARG A 180 15.87 -24.43 12.56
N ASN A 181 14.86 -24.63 13.38
CA ASN A 181 13.76 -25.54 13.07
C ASN A 181 12.95 -25.03 11.87
N GLU A 182 12.63 -23.73 11.82
CA GLU A 182 11.97 -23.11 10.68
C GLU A 182 12.78 -23.30 9.38
N PHE A 183 14.10 -23.07 9.44
CA PHE A 183 15.00 -23.29 8.29
C PHE A 183 14.99 -24.74 7.80
N LEU A 184 15.08 -25.72 8.72
CA LEU A 184 15.08 -27.14 8.37
C LEU A 184 13.74 -27.58 7.78
N MET A 185 12.62 -27.11 8.35
CA MET A 185 11.28 -27.35 7.78
C MET A 185 11.17 -26.78 6.37
N LYS A 186 11.66 -25.55 6.14
CA LYS A 186 11.65 -24.93 4.80
C LYS A 186 12.53 -25.71 3.82
N LEU A 187 13.69 -26.20 4.28
CA LEU A 187 14.58 -27.03 3.49
C LEU A 187 13.92 -28.36 3.07
N GLU A 188 13.09 -28.95 3.93
CA GLU A 188 12.36 -30.19 3.64
C GLU A 188 11.16 -29.99 2.70
N ASN A 189 10.43 -28.88 2.84
CA ASN A 189 9.16 -28.69 2.14
C ASN A 189 9.27 -27.87 0.84
N GLU A 190 10.30 -27.04 0.68
CA GLU A 190 10.43 -26.13 -0.48
C GLU A 190 11.65 -26.49 -1.35
N GLU A 191 11.41 -27.10 -2.51
CA GLU A 191 12.47 -27.53 -3.42
C GLU A 191 13.32 -26.37 -3.97
N GLU A 192 12.67 -25.27 -4.36
CA GLU A 192 13.34 -24.07 -4.86
C GLU A 192 14.25 -23.43 -3.79
N PHE A 193 13.80 -23.43 -2.53
CA PHE A 193 14.60 -22.96 -1.40
C PHE A 193 15.82 -23.87 -1.17
N ARG A 194 15.62 -25.20 -1.19
CA ARG A 194 16.70 -26.18 -1.01
C ARG A 194 17.81 -26.04 -2.04
N LYS A 195 17.45 -25.77 -3.30
CA LYS A 195 18.40 -25.67 -4.42
C LYS A 195 19.11 -24.32 -4.50
N SER A 196 18.63 -23.28 -3.83
CA SER A 196 19.17 -21.93 -3.93
C SER A 196 20.03 -21.55 -2.74
N ALA A 197 21.36 -21.50 -2.94
CA ALA A 197 22.29 -21.04 -1.91
C ALA A 197 22.00 -19.60 -1.45
N TYR A 198 21.60 -18.73 -2.39
CA TYR A 198 21.18 -17.38 -2.08
C TYR A 198 19.93 -17.36 -1.20
N ALA A 199 18.88 -18.12 -1.56
CA ALA A 199 17.65 -18.14 -0.78
C ALA A 199 17.89 -18.60 0.66
N ARG A 200 18.77 -19.61 0.83
CA ARG A 200 19.15 -20.12 2.16
C ARG A 200 19.86 -19.08 3.02
N LEU A 201 20.80 -18.32 2.46
CA LEU A 201 21.44 -17.21 3.22
C LEU A 201 20.49 -16.04 3.43
N ASN A 202 19.64 -15.74 2.44
CA ASN A 202 18.66 -14.66 2.51
C ASN A 202 17.64 -14.88 3.64
N PHE A 203 17.27 -16.14 3.91
CA PHE A 203 16.42 -16.50 5.05
C PHE A 203 16.97 -15.99 6.39
N PHE A 204 18.28 -16.14 6.61
CA PHE A 204 18.94 -15.63 7.82
C PHE A 204 19.13 -14.12 7.75
N TYR A 205 19.46 -13.58 6.58
CA TYR A 205 19.63 -12.13 6.40
C TYR A 205 18.35 -11.38 6.75
N GLU A 206 17.18 -11.83 6.26
CA GLU A 206 15.87 -11.24 6.55
C GLU A 206 15.48 -11.26 8.03
N ARG A 207 16.13 -12.12 8.83
CA ARG A 207 15.92 -12.24 10.29
C ARG A 207 17.12 -11.73 11.10
N SER A 208 18.07 -11.09 10.42
CA SER A 208 19.25 -10.51 11.04
C SER A 208 19.00 -9.05 11.45
N PRO A 209 19.76 -8.50 12.41
CA PRO A 209 19.69 -7.08 12.77
C PRO A 209 20.10 -6.12 11.65
N TYR A 210 20.60 -6.63 10.52
CA TYR A 210 21.06 -5.84 9.37
C TYR A 210 19.98 -5.70 8.29
N PHE A 211 18.84 -6.37 8.44
CA PHE A 211 17.73 -6.24 7.52
C PHE A 211 17.03 -4.90 7.69
N ASP A 212 16.57 -4.30 6.60
CA ASP A 212 15.77 -3.09 6.65
C ASP A 212 14.38 -3.41 7.22
N GLU A 213 14.18 -3.10 8.49
CA GLU A 213 12.91 -3.28 9.20
C GLU A 213 11.77 -2.45 8.60
N LYS A 214 12.03 -1.49 7.71
CA LYS A 214 11.01 -0.69 7.01
C LYS A 214 10.67 -1.24 5.62
N TYR A 215 11.37 -2.27 5.14
CA TYR A 215 11.11 -2.86 3.83
C TYR A 215 9.70 -3.47 3.77
N LYS A 216 8.90 -3.03 2.80
CA LYS A 216 7.49 -3.43 2.62
C LYS A 216 6.57 -3.11 3.80
N ILE A 217 6.97 -2.20 4.68
CA ILE A 217 6.14 -1.74 5.80
C ILE A 217 5.40 -0.47 5.40
N TYR A 218 4.09 -0.44 5.64
CA TYR A 218 3.33 0.79 5.43
C TYR A 218 3.76 1.89 6.40
N PRO A 219 4.13 3.08 5.91
CA PRO A 219 4.68 4.13 6.77
C PRO A 219 3.62 4.88 7.56
N ILE A 220 2.36 4.90 7.10
CA ILE A 220 1.28 5.57 7.84
C ILE A 220 0.83 4.64 8.96
N LEU A 221 0.86 5.14 10.19
CA LEU A 221 0.53 4.36 11.37
C LEU A 221 -0.94 4.54 11.68
N ARG A 222 -1.69 3.44 11.64
CA ARG A 222 -3.13 3.44 11.90
C ARG A 222 -3.39 3.25 13.40
N ILE A 223 -3.97 4.24 14.07
CA ILE A 223 -4.18 4.21 15.52
C ILE A 223 -5.45 3.42 15.86
N ILE A 224 -5.30 2.41 16.69
CA ILE A 224 -6.44 1.70 17.29
C ILE A 224 -6.94 2.47 18.51
N ASN A 225 -6.01 2.88 19.39
CA ASN A 225 -6.27 3.72 20.56
C ASN A 225 -4.96 4.35 21.09
N GLU A 226 -5.08 5.44 21.85
CA GLU A 226 -3.98 6.01 22.66
C GLU A 226 -3.80 5.19 23.96
N LEU A 227 -2.56 5.10 24.47
CA LEU A 227 -2.21 4.43 25.73
C LEU A 227 -2.13 5.39 26.91
#